data_AF-A0A7Y1UWI1-F1
#
_entry.id   AF-A0A7Y1UWI1-F1
#
_cell.length_a   1.000
_cell.length_b   1.000
_cell.length_c   1.000
_cell.angle_alpha   90.00
_cell.angle_beta   90.00
_cell.angle_gamma   90.00
#
_symmetry.space_group_name_H-M   'P 1'
#
loop_
_entity.id
_entity.type
_entity.pdbx_description
1 polymer ?
#
loop_
_entity_poly.entity_id
_entity_poly.type
_entity_poly.pdbx_seq_one_letter_code
_entity_poly.pdbx_strand_id
1 'polypeptide(L)'
;MSDRYDDDFDPFDPYEDLMDLTGGESVPALEDPAAPQAPPPRSPLLTGLIVGLLLVVLSIAAFQLIGSDDEGDNTAASSTTTEAPDSSEPAAGSTTSTTEDPGDSSTTAPPDSAGVDLPDFVASGSPVAIADLTLAVDSIGPIQLGTSAPRSVGRLIASLGPPDEDSGAVISSGAFGSCEGDTERIVQWGPLVVVVIVDEDRTQTLGGYRLDITFGGFDSPTADLQTLSGLQLGASIAQLERIYDGFDIEYLAHPELDNIFELRSSNSGNLLLWGPISSADDSGFIEGIYSPDACGRFS
;
A
#
# COMPACT_ATOMS: atom_id res chain seq x y z
N MET A 1 29.24 59.35 35.40
CA MET A 1 28.10 58.44 35.64
C MET A 1 28.25 57.35 34.60
N SER A 2 28.85 56.24 35.04
CA SER A 2 29.17 55.09 34.21
C SER A 2 28.30 53.96 34.74
N ASP A 3 27.20 53.69 34.05
CA ASP A 3 26.30 52.62 34.42
C ASP A 3 26.82 51.32 33.84
N ARG A 4 27.09 50.42 34.78
CA ARG A 4 27.57 49.05 34.63
C ARG A 4 26.33 48.20 34.40
N TYR A 5 26.17 47.67 33.18
CA TYR A 5 25.24 46.56 32.93
C TYR A 5 26.05 45.28 33.14
N ASP A 6 25.78 44.61 34.25
CA ASP A 6 26.19 43.23 34.50
C ASP A 6 25.16 42.34 33.77
N ASP A 7 25.60 41.73 32.67
CA ASP A 7 24.83 40.84 31.79
C ASP A 7 25.17 39.39 32.18
N ASP A 8 24.58 38.90 33.27
CA ASP A 8 24.60 37.48 33.64
C ASP A 8 23.44 36.78 32.90
N PHE A 9 23.64 36.56 31.60
CA PHE A 9 22.78 35.71 30.79
C PHE A 9 23.41 34.32 30.71
N ASP A 10 23.14 33.49 31.71
CA ASP A 10 23.45 32.06 31.63
C ASP A 10 22.53 31.44 30.57
N PRO A 11 23.06 30.92 29.45
CA PRO A 11 22.26 30.25 28.46
C PRO A 11 21.70 28.98 29.10
N PHE A 12 20.37 28.89 29.12
CA PHE A 12 19.64 27.70 29.51
C PHE A 12 20.19 26.50 28.71
N ASP A 13 20.96 25.64 29.37
CA ASP A 13 21.45 24.40 28.78
C ASP A 13 20.40 23.32 29.04
N PRO A 14 19.58 22.93 28.04
CA PRO A 14 18.53 21.94 28.23
C PRO A 14 19.08 20.52 28.44
N TYR A 15 20.40 20.33 28.48
CA TYR A 15 21.04 19.02 28.62
C TYR A 15 21.67 18.78 30.02
N GLU A 16 21.62 19.74 30.95
CA GLU A 16 22.20 19.57 32.29
C GLU A 16 21.51 18.44 33.08
N ASP A 17 20.20 18.27 32.90
CA ASP A 17 19.40 17.24 33.60
C ASP A 17 19.60 15.81 33.05
N LEU A 18 20.30 15.61 31.92
CA LEU A 18 20.51 14.27 31.35
C LEU A 18 21.75 13.55 31.90
N MET A 19 22.64 14.24 32.61
CA MET A 19 23.87 13.64 33.14
C MET A 19 23.66 12.91 34.48
N ASP A 20 22.50 13.03 35.13
CA ASP A 20 22.21 12.41 36.45
C ASP A 20 21.59 10.98 36.36
N LEU A 21 21.42 10.43 35.16
CA LEU A 21 20.89 9.06 34.97
C LEU A 21 21.94 7.95 35.14
N THR A 22 23.12 8.25 35.69
CA THR A 22 24.13 7.23 36.07
C THR A 22 24.00 6.76 37.52
N GLY A 23 22.98 7.23 38.23
CA GLY A 23 22.66 6.80 39.60
C GLY A 23 22.20 5.35 39.68
N GLY A 24 23.15 4.42 39.78
CA GLY A 24 23.19 3.23 40.67
C GLY A 24 21.93 2.43 41.00
N GLU A 25 20.84 2.52 40.24
CA GLU A 25 19.61 1.78 40.53
C GLU A 25 19.85 0.31 40.21
N SER A 26 19.93 -0.48 41.28
CA SER A 26 20.21 -1.90 41.22
C SER A 26 19.04 -2.60 40.54
N VAL A 27 19.24 -3.02 39.29
CA VAL A 27 18.27 -3.76 38.50
C VAL A 27 17.77 -4.96 39.32
N PRO A 28 16.45 -5.11 39.55
CA PRO A 28 15.93 -6.26 40.28
C PRO A 28 16.28 -7.55 39.53
N ALA A 29 16.78 -8.54 40.27
CA ALA A 29 17.08 -9.86 39.72
C ALA A 29 15.81 -10.47 39.12
N LEU A 30 15.78 -10.61 37.79
CA LEU A 30 14.62 -11.02 37.01
C LEU A 30 14.42 -12.54 36.91
N GLU A 31 15.23 -13.34 37.61
CA GLU A 31 15.17 -14.79 37.51
C GLU A 31 15.03 -15.42 38.89
N ASP A 32 13.88 -16.05 39.13
CA ASP A 32 13.66 -16.97 40.24
C ASP A 32 14.32 -18.31 39.88
N PRO A 33 15.46 -18.68 40.50
CA PRO A 33 16.15 -19.94 40.20
C PRO A 33 15.35 -21.18 40.63
N ALA A 34 14.17 -21.02 41.25
CA ALA A 34 13.28 -22.12 41.63
C ALA A 34 12.19 -22.42 40.58
N ALA A 35 12.11 -21.69 39.46
CA ALA A 35 11.12 -21.99 38.43
C ALA A 35 11.40 -23.36 37.77
N PRO A 36 10.45 -24.31 37.80
CA PRO A 36 10.63 -25.62 37.17
C PRO A 36 10.80 -25.44 35.66
N GLN A 37 11.87 -26.03 35.10
CA GLN A 37 12.17 -25.97 33.67
C GLN A 37 10.98 -26.48 32.86
N ALA A 38 10.49 -25.65 31.94
CA ALA A 38 9.43 -26.04 31.02
C ALA A 38 9.92 -27.21 30.14
N PRO A 39 9.14 -28.30 30.01
CA PRO A 39 9.50 -29.40 29.13
C PRO A 39 9.54 -28.92 27.67
N PRO A 40 10.50 -29.38 26.86
CA PRO A 40 10.62 -28.96 25.47
C PRO A 40 9.35 -29.31 24.68
N PRO A 41 8.83 -28.39 23.83
CA PRO A 41 7.66 -28.67 23.02
C PRO A 41 7.96 -29.78 22.01
N ARG A 42 7.32 -30.94 22.21
CA ARG A 42 7.38 -32.06 21.26
C ARG A 42 6.25 -31.91 20.26
N SER A 43 6.51 -31.19 19.17
CA SER A 43 5.57 -31.05 18.05
C SER A 43 5.95 -32.02 16.91
N PRO A 44 5.36 -33.23 16.82
CA PRO A 44 5.70 -34.21 15.78
C PRO A 44 5.28 -33.81 14.35
N LEU A 45 4.58 -32.70 14.18
CA LEU A 45 4.12 -32.20 12.87
C LEU A 45 5.22 -31.55 12.03
N LEU A 46 6.26 -30.98 12.66
CA LEU A 46 7.29 -30.20 11.95
C LEU A 46 8.32 -31.09 11.23
N THR A 47 8.57 -32.29 11.74
CA THR A 47 9.51 -33.24 11.12
C THR A 47 8.96 -33.86 9.83
N GLY A 48 7.64 -33.97 9.69
CA GLY A 48 7.01 -34.49 8.46
C GLY A 48 7.11 -33.52 7.28
N LEU A 49 7.02 -32.21 7.55
CA LEU A 49 7.01 -31.17 6.52
C LEU A 49 8.39 -31.02 5.84
N ILE A 50 9.48 -31.12 6.60
CA ILE A 50 10.85 -31.02 6.07
C ILE A 50 11.15 -32.18 5.10
N VAL A 51 10.69 -33.40 5.40
CA VAL A 51 10.91 -34.57 4.51
C VAL A 51 10.04 -34.48 3.25
N GLY A 52 8.81 -33.97 3.36
CA GLY A 52 7.94 -33.77 2.21
C GLY A 52 8.49 -32.75 1.21
N LEU A 53 9.01 -31.62 1.69
CA LEU A 53 9.52 -30.54 0.85
C LEU A 53 10.80 -30.95 0.09
N LEU A 54 11.65 -31.78 0.72
CA LEU A 54 12.88 -32.30 0.11
C LEU A 54 12.61 -33.26 -1.07
N LEU A 55 11.48 -34.01 -1.04
CA LEU A 55 11.10 -34.91 -2.13
C LEU A 55 10.50 -34.18 -3.35
N VAL A 56 9.85 -33.03 -3.14
CA VAL A 56 9.30 -32.21 -4.24
C VAL A 56 10.45 -31.57 -5.04
N VAL A 57 11.47 -31.02 -4.37
CA VAL A 57 12.63 -30.42 -5.04
C VAL A 57 13.42 -31.47 -5.84
N LEU A 58 13.55 -32.70 -5.32
CA LEU A 58 14.22 -33.79 -6.02
C LEU A 58 13.47 -34.26 -7.27
N SER A 59 12.15 -34.07 -7.33
CA SER A 59 11.30 -34.43 -8.46
C SER A 59 11.41 -33.43 -9.63
N ILE A 60 11.61 -32.14 -9.34
CA ILE A 60 11.77 -31.08 -10.36
C ILE A 60 13.14 -31.21 -11.06
N ALA A 61 14.19 -31.53 -10.30
CA ALA A 61 15.53 -31.72 -10.86
C ALA A 61 15.62 -32.93 -11.82
N ALA A 62 14.78 -33.95 -11.64
CA ALA A 62 14.75 -35.12 -12.52
C ALA A 62 14.11 -34.84 -13.89
N PHE A 63 13.20 -33.86 -14.00
CA PHE A 63 12.54 -33.52 -15.27
C PHE A 63 13.40 -32.60 -16.16
N GLN A 64 14.20 -31.71 -15.58
CA GLN A 64 15.10 -30.83 -16.32
C GLN A 64 16.30 -31.58 -16.94
N LEU A 65 16.62 -32.78 -16.45
CA LEU A 65 17.77 -33.55 -16.95
C LEU A 65 17.46 -34.42 -18.19
N ILE A 66 16.19 -34.51 -18.63
CA ILE A 66 15.77 -35.41 -19.73
C ILE A 66 15.26 -34.64 -20.98
N GLY A 67 15.04 -33.33 -20.89
CA GLY A 67 14.52 -32.54 -22.00
C GLY A 67 15.51 -31.47 -22.48
N SER A 68 16.52 -31.85 -23.26
CA SER A 68 17.39 -30.89 -23.95
C SER A 68 17.90 -31.49 -25.25
N ASP A 69 17.07 -31.44 -26.30
CA ASP A 69 17.48 -31.57 -27.70
C ASP A 69 16.36 -30.94 -28.55
N ASP A 70 16.46 -29.65 -28.86
CA ASP A 70 16.07 -29.18 -30.20
C ASP A 70 16.81 -27.89 -30.57
N GLU A 71 17.71 -28.04 -31.52
CA GLU A 71 18.44 -27.00 -32.23
C GLU A 71 17.48 -26.30 -33.22
N GLY A 72 17.29 -24.99 -33.03
CA GLY A 72 16.45 -24.16 -33.90
C GLY A 72 17.10 -22.83 -34.22
N ASP A 73 18.15 -22.89 -35.03
CA ASP A 73 18.75 -21.81 -35.81
C ASP A 73 17.68 -20.86 -36.41
N ASN A 74 17.80 -19.55 -36.18
CA ASN A 74 17.45 -18.59 -37.21
C ASN A 74 18.12 -17.23 -37.05
N THR A 75 18.70 -16.83 -38.17
CA THR A 75 19.72 -15.82 -38.40
C THR A 75 19.13 -14.54 -39.01
N ALA A 76 19.70 -13.38 -38.61
CA ALA A 76 19.87 -12.10 -39.33
C ALA A 76 18.69 -11.15 -39.70
N ALA A 77 18.74 -9.97 -39.07
CA ALA A 77 18.85 -8.60 -39.63
C ALA A 77 17.86 -8.03 -40.68
N SER A 78 17.22 -6.88 -40.36
CA SER A 78 17.32 -5.63 -41.16
C SER A 78 16.60 -4.40 -40.57
N SER A 79 17.38 -3.33 -40.39
CA SER A 79 17.23 -1.96 -40.93
C SER A 79 15.95 -1.10 -40.69
N THR A 80 16.16 -0.04 -39.91
CA THR A 80 15.76 1.39 -40.04
C THR A 80 14.61 1.83 -40.97
N THR A 81 13.76 2.75 -40.50
CA THR A 81 13.48 4.07 -41.14
C THR A 81 12.88 5.06 -40.15
N THR A 82 13.44 6.28 -40.14
CA THR A 82 12.99 7.49 -39.45
C THR A 82 12.08 8.29 -40.37
N GLU A 83 10.90 8.72 -39.91
CA GLU A 83 10.17 9.87 -40.48
C GLU A 83 9.50 10.68 -39.36
N ALA A 84 9.68 11.99 -39.42
CA ALA A 84 8.96 13.03 -38.69
C ALA A 84 9.06 14.31 -39.55
N PRO A 85 8.27 15.36 -39.26
CA PRO A 85 6.83 15.42 -39.00
C PRO A 85 6.11 16.09 -40.19
N ASP A 86 4.78 15.99 -40.26
CA ASP A 86 4.01 16.89 -41.13
C ASP A 86 3.01 17.72 -40.33
N SER A 87 3.02 19.01 -40.64
CA SER A 87 2.29 20.10 -40.01
C SER A 87 1.05 20.37 -40.84
N SER A 88 -0.13 20.41 -40.23
CA SER A 88 -1.32 20.96 -40.89
C SER A 88 -2.26 21.63 -39.88
N GLU A 89 -2.69 22.81 -40.31
CA GLU A 89 -3.41 23.93 -39.70
C GLU A 89 -4.92 23.64 -39.45
N PRO A 90 -5.66 24.44 -38.65
CA PRO A 90 -6.92 24.03 -38.06
C PRO A 90 -8.12 24.30 -38.98
N ALA A 91 -9.09 23.38 -38.99
CA ALA A 91 -10.40 23.57 -39.60
C ALA A 91 -11.48 23.78 -38.53
N ALA A 92 -12.22 24.87 -38.70
CA ALA A 92 -13.31 25.31 -37.85
C ALA A 92 -14.62 24.52 -38.08
N GLY A 93 -15.38 24.36 -36.99
CA GLY A 93 -16.83 24.56 -36.97
C GLY A 93 -17.73 23.45 -37.51
N SER A 94 -18.30 22.66 -36.61
CA SER A 94 -19.67 22.15 -36.80
C SER A 94 -20.34 21.87 -35.45
N THR A 95 -21.23 22.77 -35.05
CA THR A 95 -22.19 22.57 -33.96
C THR A 95 -23.33 21.69 -34.46
N THR A 96 -23.46 20.49 -33.90
CA THR A 96 -24.65 19.64 -34.06
C THR A 96 -25.37 19.59 -32.72
N SER A 97 -26.58 20.16 -32.66
CA SER A 97 -27.50 20.01 -31.52
C SER A 97 -28.27 18.71 -31.68
N THR A 98 -28.03 17.74 -30.79
CA THR A 98 -28.89 16.56 -30.64
C THR A 98 -29.88 16.84 -29.52
N THR A 99 -31.17 16.85 -29.86
CA THR A 99 -32.28 16.85 -28.90
C THR A 99 -32.51 15.41 -28.49
N GLU A 100 -32.19 15.06 -27.24
CA GLU A 100 -32.52 13.76 -26.66
C GLU A 100 -33.91 13.79 -25.98
N ASP A 101 -34.65 12.72 -26.26
CA ASP A 101 -36.00 12.39 -25.81
C ASP A 101 -35.93 11.82 -24.37
N PRO A 102 -36.76 12.27 -23.41
CA PRO A 102 -36.77 11.69 -22.07
C PRO A 102 -37.50 10.35 -22.07
N GLY A 103 -36.77 9.29 -22.43
CA GLY A 103 -37.20 7.91 -22.18
C GLY A 103 -37.01 7.56 -20.70
N ASP A 104 -38.11 7.33 -19.98
CA ASP A 104 -38.14 6.73 -18.64
C ASP A 104 -37.45 5.36 -18.64
N SER A 105 -36.14 5.35 -18.38
CA SER A 105 -35.41 4.14 -18.00
C SER A 105 -35.60 3.93 -16.50
N SER A 106 -36.55 3.07 -16.15
CA SER A 106 -36.64 2.48 -14.81
C SER A 106 -35.41 1.61 -14.57
N THR A 107 -34.38 2.21 -13.98
CA THR A 107 -33.21 1.48 -13.47
C THR A 107 -33.66 0.75 -12.22
N THR A 108 -33.73 -0.57 -12.30
CA THR A 108 -33.99 -1.44 -11.14
C THR A 108 -32.74 -1.38 -10.27
N ALA A 109 -32.83 -0.68 -9.13
CA ALA A 109 -31.76 -0.65 -8.15
C ALA A 109 -31.48 -2.08 -7.63
N PRO A 110 -30.20 -2.47 -7.46
CA PRO A 110 -29.85 -3.72 -6.80
C PRO A 110 -30.44 -3.76 -5.39
N PRO A 111 -30.69 -4.97 -4.83
CA PRO A 111 -31.31 -5.11 -3.53
C PRO A 111 -30.50 -4.35 -2.48
N ASP A 112 -31.21 -3.51 -1.70
CA ASP A 112 -30.72 -2.90 -0.47
C ASP A 112 -30.05 -4.00 0.37
N SER A 113 -28.72 -4.07 0.29
CA SER A 113 -27.95 -4.59 1.41
C SER A 113 -28.38 -3.75 2.59
N ALA A 114 -28.69 -4.36 3.73
CA ALA A 114 -29.16 -3.67 4.93
C ALA A 114 -28.04 -2.81 5.57
N GLY A 115 -27.50 -1.88 4.77
CA GLY A 115 -26.35 -1.06 5.04
C GLY A 115 -26.70 -0.08 6.14
N VAL A 116 -25.74 0.10 7.03
CA VAL A 116 -25.79 1.19 8.00
C VAL A 116 -25.73 2.49 7.20
N ASP A 117 -26.79 3.30 7.26
CA ASP A 117 -26.80 4.63 6.70
C ASP A 117 -25.75 5.48 7.43
N LEU A 118 -24.64 5.78 6.74
CA LEU A 118 -23.53 6.58 7.21
C LEU A 118 -23.50 7.90 6.42
N PRO A 119 -23.15 9.02 7.06
CA PRO A 119 -23.06 10.28 6.35
C PRO A 119 -21.99 10.22 5.27
N ASP A 120 -22.23 10.94 4.18
CA ASP A 120 -21.23 11.16 3.13
C ASP A 120 -20.03 11.92 3.66
N PHE A 121 -18.86 11.58 3.15
CA PHE A 121 -17.66 12.34 3.41
C PHE A 121 -17.71 13.68 2.67
N VAL A 122 -17.33 14.74 3.37
CA VAL A 122 -17.23 16.09 2.80
C VAL A 122 -15.79 16.59 2.89
N ALA A 123 -15.38 17.40 1.91
CA ALA A 123 -14.08 18.06 1.94
C ALA A 123 -13.84 18.77 3.29
N SER A 124 -12.71 18.48 3.92
CA SER A 124 -12.34 19.09 5.20
C SER A 124 -10.82 19.23 5.33
N GLY A 125 -10.39 20.23 6.11
CA GLY A 125 -8.96 20.55 6.27
C GLY A 125 -8.36 21.29 5.07
N SER A 126 -7.03 21.50 5.11
CA SER A 126 -6.29 22.11 4.01
C SER A 126 -5.89 21.05 2.99
N PRO A 127 -6.04 21.33 1.67
CA PRO A 127 -5.60 20.42 0.62
C PRO A 127 -4.10 20.18 0.72
N VAL A 128 -3.70 18.98 0.35
CA VAL A 128 -2.30 18.53 0.25
C VAL A 128 -1.97 18.43 -1.23
N ALA A 129 -0.81 18.92 -1.64
CA ALA A 129 -0.39 18.75 -3.04
C ALA A 129 -0.19 17.27 -3.35
N ILE A 130 -0.49 16.82 -4.57
CA ILE A 130 -0.33 15.41 -4.98
C ILE A 130 1.10 14.91 -4.72
N ALA A 131 2.11 15.75 -4.99
CA ALA A 131 3.51 15.42 -4.72
C ALA A 131 3.83 15.18 -3.23
N ASP A 132 3.01 15.71 -2.32
CA ASP A 132 3.14 15.54 -0.87
C ASP A 132 2.28 14.38 -0.33
N LEU A 133 1.38 13.79 -1.14
CA LEU A 133 0.55 12.62 -0.80
C LEU A 133 1.34 11.30 -0.95
N THR A 134 2.53 11.25 -0.36
CA THR A 134 3.43 10.11 -0.49
C THR A 134 2.95 8.87 0.26
N LEU A 135 3.02 7.69 -0.36
CA LEU A 135 2.56 6.44 0.25
C LEU A 135 3.58 5.90 1.27
N ALA A 136 3.11 5.51 2.44
CA ALA A 136 3.91 4.90 3.50
C ALA A 136 3.12 3.83 4.25
N VAL A 137 3.82 3.00 5.02
CA VAL A 137 3.27 1.85 5.78
C VAL A 137 2.00 2.19 6.57
N ASP A 138 1.95 3.41 7.11
CA ASP A 138 0.93 3.90 8.01
C ASP A 138 0.39 5.28 7.61
N SER A 139 0.67 5.78 6.41
CA SER A 139 0.16 7.08 5.96
C SER A 139 0.06 7.28 4.44
N ILE A 140 -0.73 8.28 4.05
CA ILE A 140 -0.73 8.92 2.73
C ILE A 140 -0.32 10.38 2.94
N GLY A 141 0.97 10.66 2.80
CA GLY A 141 1.58 11.94 3.11
C GLY A 141 1.32 12.31 4.57
N PRO A 142 0.69 13.47 4.85
CA PRO A 142 0.36 13.89 6.22
C PRO A 142 -0.95 13.27 6.75
N ILE A 143 -1.55 12.30 6.06
CA ILE A 143 -2.80 11.64 6.44
C ILE A 143 -2.47 10.26 7.03
N GLN A 144 -2.63 10.12 8.34
CA GLN A 144 -2.23 8.92 9.07
C GLN A 144 -3.35 7.87 9.07
N LEU A 145 -3.00 6.60 8.86
CA LEU A 145 -3.90 5.45 9.10
C LEU A 145 -4.23 5.33 10.59
N GLY A 146 -5.35 4.71 10.93
CA GLY A 146 -5.86 4.62 12.31
C GLY A 146 -6.48 5.92 12.84
N THR A 147 -6.59 6.96 12.00
CA THR A 147 -7.25 8.21 12.37
C THR A 147 -8.69 8.29 11.84
N SER A 148 -9.47 9.21 12.40
CA SER A 148 -10.88 9.42 12.03
C SER A 148 -11.06 9.60 10.52
N ALA A 149 -11.82 8.71 9.90
CA ALA A 149 -12.08 8.72 8.46
C ALA A 149 -12.76 10.01 7.98
N PRO A 150 -13.76 10.61 8.68
CA PRO A 150 -14.30 11.91 8.29
C PRO A 150 -13.25 13.02 8.11
N ARG A 151 -12.20 13.01 8.93
CA ARG A 151 -11.08 13.96 8.80
C ARG A 151 -10.13 13.56 7.67
N SER A 152 -9.75 12.30 7.61
CA SER A 152 -8.73 11.80 6.69
C SER A 152 -9.23 11.70 5.25
N VAL A 153 -10.39 11.09 5.05
CA VAL A 153 -11.09 11.07 3.76
C VAL A 153 -11.51 12.48 3.36
N GLY A 154 -12.01 13.30 4.28
CA GLY A 154 -12.33 14.70 3.97
C GLY A 154 -11.13 15.50 3.47
N ARG A 155 -9.93 15.22 3.97
CA ARG A 155 -8.69 15.84 3.47
C ARG A 155 -8.25 15.32 2.11
N LEU A 156 -8.46 14.03 1.83
CA LEU A 156 -8.29 13.48 0.49
C LEU A 156 -9.25 14.13 -0.50
N ILE A 157 -10.53 14.30 -0.15
CA ILE A 157 -11.52 15.00 -0.98
C ILE A 157 -11.09 16.45 -1.24
N ALA A 158 -10.58 17.14 -0.21
CA ALA A 158 -10.07 18.50 -0.39
C ALA A 158 -8.87 18.56 -1.38
N SER A 159 -8.06 17.50 -1.44
CA SER A 159 -6.81 17.44 -2.22
C SER A 159 -7.02 16.93 -3.64
N LEU A 160 -7.85 15.89 -3.81
CA LEU A 160 -8.06 15.14 -5.05
C LEU A 160 -9.39 15.46 -5.73
N GLY A 161 -10.32 16.11 -5.03
CA GLY A 161 -11.70 16.28 -5.49
C GLY A 161 -12.64 15.18 -4.96
N PRO A 162 -13.92 15.18 -5.38
CA PRO A 162 -14.86 14.13 -5.00
C PRO A 162 -14.34 12.74 -5.45
N PRO A 163 -14.64 11.66 -4.70
CA PRO A 163 -14.30 10.33 -5.13
C PRO A 163 -15.11 9.94 -6.38
N ASP A 164 -14.52 9.07 -7.20
CA ASP A 164 -15.19 8.49 -8.36
C ASP A 164 -16.24 7.46 -7.90
N GLU A 165 -15.90 6.68 -6.86
CA GLU A 165 -16.78 5.69 -6.26
C GLU A 165 -16.71 5.71 -4.72
N ASP A 166 -17.83 5.42 -4.09
CA ASP A 166 -17.95 5.22 -2.65
C ASP A 166 -18.96 4.09 -2.40
N SER A 167 -18.50 2.99 -1.81
CA SER A 167 -19.34 1.80 -1.61
C SER A 167 -20.42 2.00 -0.55
N GLY A 168 -20.34 3.06 0.26
CA GLY A 168 -21.03 3.11 1.55
C GLY A 168 -20.55 2.00 2.49
N ALA A 169 -21.31 1.76 3.58
CA ALA A 169 -21.01 0.67 4.50
C ALA A 169 -21.39 -0.69 3.90
N VAL A 170 -20.42 -1.57 3.73
CA VAL A 170 -20.56 -2.93 3.22
C VAL A 170 -19.93 -3.93 4.18
N ILE A 171 -20.36 -5.19 4.11
CA ILE A 171 -19.68 -6.26 4.85
C ILE A 171 -18.42 -6.65 4.09
N SER A 172 -17.29 -6.63 4.77
CA SER A 172 -15.99 -6.99 4.23
C SER A 172 -15.96 -8.46 3.83
N SER A 173 -15.44 -8.72 2.63
CA SER A 173 -15.01 -10.04 2.17
C SER A 173 -13.55 -10.35 2.50
N GLY A 174 -12.83 -9.42 3.12
CA GLY A 174 -11.39 -9.47 3.32
C GLY A 174 -10.56 -9.00 2.12
N ALA A 175 -11.17 -8.77 0.96
CA ALA A 175 -10.46 -8.45 -0.29
C ALA A 175 -9.61 -7.16 -0.21
N PHE A 176 -10.00 -6.20 0.63
CA PHE A 176 -9.27 -4.96 0.83
C PHE A 176 -8.37 -4.95 2.08
N GLY A 177 -8.22 -6.09 2.76
CA GLY A 177 -7.36 -6.25 3.94
C GLY A 177 -8.01 -5.86 5.27
N SER A 178 -9.31 -5.59 5.29
CA SER A 178 -10.11 -5.58 6.52
C SER A 178 -10.45 -7.02 6.95
N CYS A 179 -10.92 -7.25 8.18
CA CYS A 179 -11.28 -8.60 8.60
C CYS A 179 -12.60 -9.03 7.92
N GLU A 180 -12.64 -10.26 7.41
CA GLU A 180 -13.87 -10.82 6.82
C GLU A 180 -15.01 -10.79 7.84
N GLY A 181 -16.17 -10.27 7.43
CA GLY A 181 -17.35 -10.12 8.28
C GLY A 181 -17.45 -8.80 9.04
N ASP A 182 -16.37 -8.01 9.11
CA ASP A 182 -16.44 -6.63 9.64
C ASP A 182 -17.17 -5.71 8.65
N THR A 183 -17.55 -4.52 9.12
CA THR A 183 -18.09 -3.48 8.22
C THR A 183 -16.98 -2.58 7.72
N GLU A 184 -16.91 -2.38 6.41
CA GLU A 184 -15.97 -1.47 5.77
C GLU A 184 -16.69 -0.50 4.81
N ARG A 185 -15.96 0.54 4.40
CA ARG A 185 -16.36 1.47 3.34
C ARG A 185 -15.17 1.73 2.44
N ILE A 186 -15.36 1.55 1.15
CA ILE A 186 -14.34 1.67 0.12
C ILE A 186 -14.57 2.98 -0.63
N VAL A 187 -13.56 3.84 -0.67
CA VAL A 187 -13.64 5.16 -1.33
C VAL A 187 -12.51 5.26 -2.36
N GLN A 188 -12.84 5.64 -3.59
CA GLN A 188 -11.94 5.50 -4.74
C GLN A 188 -11.73 6.82 -5.51
N TRP A 189 -10.50 7.04 -5.96
CA TRP A 189 -10.06 8.06 -6.93
C TRP A 189 -9.12 7.42 -7.96
N GLY A 190 -9.65 7.05 -9.13
CA GLY A 190 -8.94 6.28 -10.14
C GLY A 190 -8.28 5.02 -9.55
N PRO A 191 -6.96 4.82 -9.69
CA PRO A 191 -6.24 3.70 -9.09
C PRO A 191 -6.11 3.76 -7.56
N LEU A 192 -6.35 4.91 -6.90
CA LEU A 192 -6.25 5.00 -5.44
C LEU A 192 -7.58 4.60 -4.81
N VAL A 193 -7.55 3.55 -4.00
CA VAL A 193 -8.63 3.12 -3.12
C VAL A 193 -8.18 3.30 -1.67
N VAL A 194 -9.05 3.84 -0.82
CA VAL A 194 -8.86 3.86 0.62
C VAL A 194 -9.92 3.02 1.32
N VAL A 195 -9.48 2.33 2.38
CA VAL A 195 -10.29 1.39 3.15
C VAL A 195 -10.63 2.03 4.48
N VAL A 196 -11.92 2.22 4.74
CA VAL A 196 -12.43 2.73 6.01
C VAL A 196 -13.03 1.56 6.79
N ILE A 197 -12.55 1.37 8.02
CA ILE A 197 -13.13 0.43 8.98
C ILE A 197 -14.30 1.12 9.68
N VAL A 198 -15.44 0.45 9.76
CA VAL A 198 -16.64 0.94 10.43
C VAL A 198 -16.92 0.04 11.63
N ASP A 199 -16.71 0.58 12.83
CA ASP A 199 -16.95 -0.12 14.09
C ASP A 199 -18.45 -0.25 14.40
N GLU A 200 -18.82 -1.12 15.34
CA GLU A 200 -20.23 -1.34 15.75
C GLU A 200 -20.91 -0.05 16.27
N ASP A 201 -20.14 0.85 16.89
CA ASP A 201 -20.61 2.15 17.37
C ASP A 201 -20.70 3.21 16.26
N ARG A 202 -20.43 2.81 15.01
CA ARG A 202 -20.38 3.63 13.78
C ARG A 202 -19.23 4.63 13.76
N THR A 203 -18.22 4.45 14.61
CA THR A 203 -16.94 5.13 14.43
C THR A 203 -16.32 4.66 13.11
N GLN A 204 -15.75 5.61 12.37
CA GLN A 204 -15.14 5.34 11.07
C GLN A 204 -13.66 5.72 11.14
N THR A 205 -12.80 4.75 10.84
CA THR A 205 -11.34 4.87 10.94
C THR A 205 -10.70 4.56 9.59
N LEU A 206 -9.74 5.38 9.15
CA LEU A 206 -8.99 5.10 7.93
C LEU A 206 -8.05 3.90 8.18
N GLY A 207 -8.38 2.72 7.67
CA GLY A 207 -7.66 1.47 7.93
C GLY A 207 -6.49 1.22 6.99
N GLY A 208 -6.60 1.61 5.73
CA GLY A 208 -5.56 1.31 4.74
C GLY A 208 -5.79 1.96 3.38
N TYR A 209 -4.90 1.66 2.44
CA TYR A 209 -5.01 2.06 1.05
C TYR A 209 -4.50 0.98 0.10
N ARG A 210 -5.00 1.04 -1.13
CA ARG A 210 -4.54 0.30 -2.30
C ARG A 210 -4.34 1.31 -3.42
N LEU A 211 -3.14 1.42 -3.97
CA LEU A 211 -2.94 2.07 -5.25
C LEU A 211 -2.82 0.95 -6.29
N ASP A 212 -3.78 0.77 -7.18
CA ASP A 212 -3.83 -0.35 -8.12
C ASP A 212 -4.33 0.08 -9.50
N ILE A 213 -3.60 -0.29 -10.54
CA ILE A 213 -3.96 0.11 -11.90
C ILE A 213 -5.32 -0.42 -12.36
N THR A 214 -5.79 -1.55 -11.83
CA THR A 214 -7.06 -2.17 -12.22
C THR A 214 -8.27 -1.31 -11.89
N PHE A 215 -8.16 -0.37 -10.93
CA PHE A 215 -9.26 0.50 -10.53
C PHE A 215 -9.42 1.77 -11.39
N GLY A 216 -8.39 2.21 -12.13
CA GLY A 216 -8.50 3.47 -12.89
C GLY A 216 -7.48 3.73 -13.99
N GLY A 217 -6.56 2.81 -14.25
CA GLY A 217 -5.54 2.97 -15.28
C GLY A 217 -4.43 3.98 -14.93
N PHE A 218 -3.47 4.14 -15.84
CA PHE A 218 -2.34 5.06 -15.69
C PHE A 218 -2.69 6.53 -15.98
N ASP A 219 -3.83 6.82 -16.61
CA ASP A 219 -4.18 8.19 -17.03
C ASP A 219 -4.77 9.03 -15.89
N SER A 220 -5.05 8.41 -14.73
CA SER A 220 -5.55 9.12 -13.55
C SER A 220 -4.44 9.93 -12.86
N PRO A 221 -4.70 11.15 -12.38
CA PRO A 221 -3.75 11.92 -11.56
C PRO A 221 -3.26 11.18 -10.30
N THR A 222 -4.04 10.25 -9.77
CA THR A 222 -3.65 9.43 -8.62
C THR A 222 -2.67 8.30 -8.98
N ALA A 223 -2.49 7.98 -10.26
CA ALA A 223 -1.46 7.05 -10.71
C ALA A 223 -0.03 7.59 -10.49
N ASP A 224 0.10 8.93 -10.41
CA ASP A 224 1.37 9.62 -10.14
C ASP A 224 1.76 9.61 -8.65
N LEU A 225 0.92 9.03 -7.77
CA LEU A 225 1.28 8.87 -6.37
C LEU A 225 2.47 7.92 -6.22
N GLN A 226 3.40 8.32 -5.37
CA GLN A 226 4.64 7.60 -5.13
C GLN A 226 4.83 7.35 -3.63
N THR A 227 5.55 6.30 -3.30
CA THR A 227 6.04 6.08 -1.93
C THR A 227 7.04 7.17 -1.53
N LEU A 228 7.33 7.29 -0.22
CA LEU A 228 8.39 8.18 0.28
C LEU A 228 9.75 7.94 -0.39
N SER A 229 10.03 6.70 -0.79
CA SER A 229 11.28 6.31 -1.47
C SER A 229 11.23 6.50 -3.00
N GLY A 230 10.10 6.95 -3.57
CA GLY A 230 9.93 7.20 -5.00
C GLY A 230 9.48 5.99 -5.84
N LEU A 231 9.06 4.89 -5.21
CA LEU A 231 8.37 3.80 -5.93
C LEU A 231 6.98 4.28 -6.38
N GLN A 232 6.62 4.02 -7.63
CA GLN A 232 5.33 4.38 -8.25
C GLN A 232 4.78 3.19 -9.07
N LEU A 233 3.52 3.27 -9.49
CA LEU A 233 2.96 2.30 -10.44
C LEU A 233 3.77 2.28 -11.75
N GLY A 234 3.86 1.10 -12.36
CA GLY A 234 4.60 0.88 -13.60
C GLY A 234 6.13 0.90 -13.45
N ALA A 235 6.68 1.14 -12.25
CA ALA A 235 8.09 0.95 -11.99
C ALA A 235 8.48 -0.51 -12.24
N SER A 236 9.67 -0.74 -12.80
CA SER A 236 10.19 -2.09 -13.01
C SER A 236 10.58 -2.77 -11.69
N ILE A 237 10.61 -4.10 -11.66
CA ILE A 237 11.13 -4.85 -10.52
C ILE A 237 12.58 -4.48 -10.21
N ALA A 238 13.42 -4.31 -11.25
CA ALA A 238 14.79 -3.82 -11.07
C ALA A 238 14.88 -2.41 -10.44
N GLN A 239 13.84 -1.57 -10.60
CA GLN A 239 13.74 -0.29 -9.88
C GLN A 239 13.30 -0.49 -8.43
N LEU A 240 12.33 -1.37 -8.16
CA LEU A 240 11.91 -1.73 -6.79
C LEU A 240 13.12 -2.19 -5.95
N GLU A 241 13.86 -3.18 -6.45
CA GLU A 241 15.04 -3.73 -5.76
C GLU A 241 16.12 -2.68 -5.51
N ARG A 242 16.32 -1.75 -6.46
CA ARG A 242 17.28 -0.66 -6.31
C ARG A 242 16.84 0.37 -5.27
N ILE A 243 15.55 0.73 -5.26
CA ILE A 243 14.99 1.73 -4.33
C ILE A 243 15.05 1.20 -2.89
N TYR A 244 14.78 -0.09 -2.72
CA TYR A 244 14.74 -0.76 -1.42
C TYR A 244 15.94 -1.67 -1.19
N ASP A 245 17.12 -1.27 -1.71
CA ASP A 245 18.38 -1.95 -1.37
C ASP A 245 18.56 -1.96 0.16
N GLY A 246 18.82 -3.14 0.71
CA GLY A 246 18.92 -3.37 2.14
C GLY A 246 17.60 -3.69 2.87
N PHE A 247 16.46 -3.80 2.17
CA PHE A 247 15.21 -4.39 2.66
C PHE A 247 15.07 -5.84 2.19
N ASP A 248 14.20 -6.61 2.85
CA ASP A 248 13.84 -7.96 2.40
C ASP A 248 12.65 -7.87 1.44
N ILE A 249 12.83 -8.32 0.20
CA ILE A 249 11.77 -8.37 -0.82
C ILE A 249 11.49 -9.85 -1.14
N GLU A 250 10.25 -10.27 -0.96
CA GLU A 250 9.78 -11.61 -1.31
C GLU A 250 8.76 -11.54 -2.44
N TYR A 251 8.86 -12.45 -3.41
CA TYR A 251 7.88 -12.60 -4.48
C TYR A 251 7.05 -13.86 -4.24
N LEU A 252 5.74 -13.70 -4.14
CA LEU A 252 4.82 -14.76 -3.74
C LEU A 252 3.69 -14.92 -4.75
N ALA A 253 3.18 -16.15 -4.88
CA ALA A 253 1.96 -16.40 -5.61
C ALA A 253 0.75 -16.08 -4.71
N HIS A 254 -0.16 -15.23 -5.19
CA HIS A 254 -1.39 -14.83 -4.52
C HIS A 254 -2.61 -15.41 -5.27
N PRO A 255 -3.59 -16.01 -4.57
CA PRO A 255 -4.70 -16.73 -5.22
C PRO A 255 -5.58 -15.84 -6.11
N GLU A 256 -5.66 -14.54 -5.82
CA GLU A 256 -6.52 -13.60 -6.54
C GLU A 256 -5.74 -12.62 -7.44
N LEU A 257 -4.45 -12.44 -7.18
CA LEU A 257 -3.63 -11.39 -7.80
C LEU A 257 -2.45 -11.98 -8.62
N ASP A 258 -2.42 -13.30 -8.80
CA ASP A 258 -1.32 -14.06 -9.38
C ASP A 258 0.02 -13.86 -8.68
N ASN A 259 0.80 -12.82 -9.01
CA ASN A 259 2.12 -12.57 -8.41
C ASN A 259 2.09 -11.27 -7.61
N ILE A 260 2.64 -11.31 -6.40
CA ILE A 260 2.80 -10.13 -5.55
C ILE A 260 4.26 -9.99 -5.10
N PHE A 261 4.63 -8.77 -4.74
CA PHE A 261 5.79 -8.52 -3.90
C PHE A 261 5.36 -8.24 -2.46
N GLU A 262 6.17 -8.66 -1.49
CA GLU A 262 6.12 -8.20 -0.11
C GLU A 262 7.45 -7.53 0.23
N LEU A 263 7.38 -6.27 0.69
CA LEU A 263 8.52 -5.52 1.19
C LEU A 263 8.53 -5.56 2.72
N ARG A 264 9.58 -6.12 3.31
CA ARG A 264 9.74 -6.28 4.76
C ARG A 264 10.97 -5.55 5.27
N SER A 265 10.91 -5.11 6.52
CA SER A 265 12.09 -4.56 7.20
C SER A 265 13.06 -5.67 7.55
N SER A 266 14.30 -5.59 7.09
CA SER A 266 15.35 -6.59 7.38
C SER A 266 15.71 -6.71 8.86
N ASN A 267 15.38 -5.69 9.65
CA ASN A 267 15.69 -5.67 11.08
C ASN A 267 14.58 -6.31 11.92
N SER A 268 13.31 -6.15 11.54
CA SER A 268 12.17 -6.61 12.35
C SER A 268 11.34 -7.71 11.69
N GLY A 269 11.48 -7.93 10.38
CA GLY A 269 10.61 -8.79 9.58
C GLY A 269 9.21 -8.21 9.34
N ASN A 270 8.92 -6.99 9.81
CA ASN A 270 7.62 -6.37 9.66
C ASN A 270 7.33 -6.06 8.19
N LEU A 271 6.12 -6.40 7.75
CA LEU A 271 5.62 -6.01 6.43
C LEU A 271 5.43 -4.50 6.37
N LEU A 272 5.99 -3.88 5.33
CA LEU A 272 5.97 -2.43 5.11
C LEU A 272 4.99 -2.08 4.00
N LEU A 273 5.17 -2.69 2.83
CA LEU A 273 4.34 -2.49 1.64
C LEU A 273 4.22 -3.82 0.90
N TRP A 274 3.18 -3.98 0.10
CA TRP A 274 3.04 -5.13 -0.78
C TRP A 274 2.16 -4.77 -1.97
N GLY A 275 2.07 -5.62 -2.98
CA GLY A 275 1.14 -5.41 -4.09
C GLY A 275 1.41 -6.29 -5.30
N PRO A 276 0.49 -6.28 -6.28
CA PRO A 276 0.61 -7.09 -7.49
C PRO A 276 1.73 -6.62 -8.40
N ILE A 277 2.32 -7.60 -9.08
CA ILE A 277 3.36 -7.41 -10.09
C ILE A 277 3.05 -8.28 -11.31
N SER A 278 3.43 -7.79 -12.49
CA SER A 278 3.22 -8.55 -13.72
C SER A 278 4.13 -9.78 -13.85
N SER A 279 5.33 -9.74 -13.27
CA SER A 279 6.27 -10.86 -13.13
C SER A 279 7.29 -10.54 -12.04
N ALA A 280 7.95 -11.57 -11.49
CA ALA A 280 9.09 -11.44 -10.58
C ALA A 280 10.43 -11.20 -11.30
N ASP A 281 10.45 -11.22 -12.64
CA ASP A 281 11.65 -10.90 -13.42
C ASP A 281 11.97 -9.40 -13.35
N ASP A 282 13.24 -9.02 -13.53
CA ASP A 282 13.72 -7.62 -13.56
C ASP A 282 12.90 -6.70 -14.48
N SER A 283 12.36 -7.24 -15.59
CA SER A 283 11.53 -6.54 -16.57
C SER A 283 10.04 -6.51 -16.24
N GLY A 284 9.60 -7.24 -15.22
CA GLY A 284 8.25 -7.09 -14.65
C GLY A 284 8.05 -5.69 -14.09
N PHE A 285 6.81 -5.34 -13.79
CA PHE A 285 6.46 -4.02 -13.29
C PHE A 285 5.44 -4.08 -12.15
N ILE A 286 5.45 -3.03 -11.32
CA ILE A 286 4.52 -2.85 -10.21
C ILE A 286 3.14 -2.48 -10.76
N GLU A 287 2.14 -3.31 -10.48
CA GLU A 287 0.74 -3.09 -10.85
C GLU A 287 -0.05 -2.46 -9.70
N GLY A 288 0.40 -2.67 -8.46
CA GLY A 288 -0.19 -2.05 -7.29
C GLY A 288 0.77 -1.87 -6.11
N ILE A 289 0.46 -0.91 -5.23
CA ILE A 289 1.18 -0.58 -4.00
C ILE A 289 0.17 -0.44 -2.87
N TYR A 290 0.25 -1.31 -1.87
CA TYR A 290 -0.72 -1.45 -0.80
C TYR A 290 -0.07 -1.21 0.57
N SER A 291 -0.85 -0.62 1.49
CA SER A 291 -0.50 -0.68 2.91
C SER A 291 -0.69 -2.09 3.46
N PRO A 292 -0.04 -2.47 4.57
CA PRO A 292 -0.34 -3.73 5.25
C PRO A 292 -1.81 -3.77 5.69
N ASP A 293 -2.40 -4.96 5.68
CA ASP A 293 -3.81 -5.20 5.98
C ASP A 293 -4.24 -4.58 7.32
N ALA A 294 -5.41 -3.95 7.31
CA ALA A 294 -6.00 -3.29 8.48
C ALA A 294 -6.52 -4.29 9.53
N CYS A 295 -6.79 -5.53 9.13
CA CYS A 295 -7.33 -6.56 10.01
C CYS A 295 -6.44 -6.77 11.25
N GLY A 296 -7.01 -6.57 12.43
CA GLY A 296 -6.31 -6.70 13.72
C GLY A 296 -5.34 -5.55 14.07
N ARG A 297 -5.26 -4.47 13.28
CA ARG A 297 -4.36 -3.32 13.56
C ARG A 297 -5.00 -2.22 14.40
N PHE A 298 -6.32 -2.05 14.32
CA PHE A 298 -7.04 -0.92 14.90
C PHE A 298 -8.19 -1.32 15.83
N SER A 299 -8.32 -2.61 16.14
CA SER A 299 -9.31 -3.18 17.06
C SER A 299 -8.86 -3.27 18.51
#